data_AF-A0AA38J9C6-F1
#
_entry.id   AF-A0AA38J9C6-F1
#
_cell.length_a   1.000
_cell.length_b   1.000
_cell.length_c   1.000
_cell.angle_alpha   90.00
_cell.angle_beta   90.00
_cell.angle_gamma   90.00
#
_symmetry.space_group_name_H-M   'P 1'
#
loop_
_entity.id
_entity.type
_entity.pdbx_description
1 polymer ?
#
loop_
_entity_poly.entity_id
_entity_poly.type
_entity_poly.pdbx_seq_one_letter_code
_entity_poly.pdbx_strand_id
1 'polypeptide(L)'
;MKPNTTATEQLLASTPPSLASVQSPETPARPKTASSATFRTDPKLLNKLNELVSGLPEFISEISVNDYFKHVLPPLPSHLENRVGEVCNILNENGTYNTTTHRWTQFPQDPDAQSSHETQIFLPLAEIFDAIVQAVQQLEPGLEPNFKLVVDSHATPMSKRGGDMRPDGYFKITDKALNEMRKKCEVLMKKEGWEDDIIKLMWNMSRILALDPCRRFTLGFTIEDCSFRLWVLNRGTLLRTQAFDFMKLVTVFLSFALSSAENMGWDPTISFSHRDSENRRQYNIIVKERVYKTVKTLSDYSADNPLGRATRVWKVQDAQGKTRVLKDLWLEHDRLEEHKIYENIVKDVENSAPPERKEKRRNTVAKHLLTPLDHCRVKVSGIADDDTNLVILRDYDMNKARTVALISPSKSNPPKKQSVGFSFSVPQRVVHNSLQETKIPNDQRYHYRIVFEEYATTIYDERNLANILKAIADVLLALRLIHFAGWVHRDISGGNLYYHKERNIGLIGDLEYAKKVDDQLHHNVRTVCPLFIRRPTITVLICHVGYPLFHGVGSTFG
;
A
#
# COMPACT_ATOMS: atom_id res chain seq x y z
N MET A 1 -44.01 45.78 -52.11
CA MET A 1 -43.91 44.47 -52.78
C MET A 1 -42.79 43.66 -52.12
N LYS A 2 -43.12 42.61 -51.37
CA LYS A 2 -42.28 41.39 -51.24
C LYS A 2 -42.75 40.41 -52.35
N PRO A 3 -42.14 39.23 -52.66
CA PRO A 3 -41.07 38.46 -51.98
C PRO A 3 -40.05 37.74 -52.92
N ASN A 4 -39.09 36.98 -52.37
CA ASN A 4 -38.88 35.53 -52.65
C ASN A 4 -37.59 35.02 -51.94
N THR A 5 -37.63 34.16 -50.90
CA THR A 5 -37.70 32.67 -50.81
C THR A 5 -36.44 31.86 -51.21
N THR A 6 -35.84 31.21 -50.19
CA THR A 6 -35.25 29.84 -50.11
C THR A 6 -34.26 29.32 -51.17
N ALA A 7 -33.07 28.86 -50.74
CA ALA A 7 -32.67 27.43 -50.67
C ALA A 7 -31.14 27.22 -50.53
N THR A 8 -30.78 26.47 -49.49
CA THR A 8 -29.91 25.27 -49.45
C THR A 8 -28.65 25.12 -50.34
N GLU A 9 -27.56 24.74 -49.64
CA GLU A 9 -26.57 23.70 -49.96
C GLU A 9 -25.23 24.01 -50.67
N GLN A 10 -24.19 23.39 -50.07
CA GLN A 10 -22.85 23.02 -50.58
C GLN A 10 -21.74 24.08 -50.69
N LEU A 11 -20.80 24.02 -49.74
CA LEU A 11 -19.36 24.02 -50.08
C LEU A 11 -18.55 23.29 -48.99
N LEU A 12 -18.05 22.12 -49.41
CA LEU A 12 -17.16 21.22 -48.70
C LEU A 12 -15.71 21.72 -48.75
N ALA A 13 -15.01 21.43 -47.65
CA ALA A 13 -13.61 20.99 -47.55
C ALA A 13 -12.47 21.92 -48.02
N SER A 14 -11.75 22.49 -47.05
CA SER A 14 -10.29 22.41 -47.02
C SER A 14 -9.75 22.54 -45.59
N THR A 15 -9.03 21.51 -45.13
CA THR A 15 -8.37 21.41 -43.82
C THR A 15 -6.90 21.80 -43.97
N PRO A 16 -6.30 22.62 -43.10
CA PRO A 16 -4.85 22.84 -43.10
C PRO A 16 -4.08 21.68 -42.41
N PRO A 17 -2.80 21.46 -42.74
CA PRO A 17 -2.06 20.25 -42.42
C PRO A 17 -1.68 20.10 -40.93
N SER A 18 -1.71 18.84 -40.50
CA SER A 18 -1.34 18.31 -39.18
C SER A 18 0.13 18.55 -38.85
N LEU A 19 0.40 19.33 -37.80
CA LEU A 19 1.69 19.32 -37.10
C LEU A 19 1.83 18.00 -36.33
N ALA A 20 2.85 17.23 -36.69
CA ALA A 20 3.15 15.91 -36.14
C ALA A 20 3.18 15.93 -34.60
N SER A 21 2.29 15.17 -33.99
CA SER A 21 2.27 14.90 -32.55
C SER A 21 3.49 14.06 -32.18
N VAL A 22 4.36 14.59 -31.34
CA VAL A 22 5.34 13.80 -30.58
C VAL A 22 4.55 12.84 -29.69
N GLN A 23 4.47 11.57 -30.09
CA GLN A 23 3.89 10.50 -29.27
C GLN A 23 4.83 10.20 -28.12
N SER A 24 4.54 10.73 -26.94
CA SER A 24 5.10 10.23 -25.68
C SER A 24 4.51 8.84 -25.39
N PRO A 25 5.30 7.84 -24.94
CA PRO A 25 4.79 6.50 -24.68
C PRO A 25 3.72 6.54 -23.56
N GLU A 26 2.54 6.01 -23.87
CA GLU A 26 1.44 5.83 -22.93
C GLU A 26 1.91 4.96 -21.76
N THR A 27 1.76 5.46 -20.53
CA THR A 27 1.90 4.62 -19.33
C THR A 27 0.63 3.77 -19.18
N PRO A 28 0.71 2.43 -19.20
CA PRO A 28 -0.47 1.59 -19.16
C PRO A 28 -1.16 1.65 -17.79
N ALA A 29 -2.49 1.59 -17.79
CA ALA A 29 -3.29 1.38 -16.59
C ALA A 29 -2.89 0.04 -15.95
N ARG A 30 -2.47 0.05 -14.68
CA ARG A 30 -2.16 -1.18 -13.96
C ARG A 30 -3.47 -1.91 -13.58
N PRO A 31 -3.64 -3.19 -13.96
CA PRO A 31 -4.86 -3.93 -13.67
C PRO A 31 -5.05 -4.17 -12.17
N LYS A 32 -6.32 -4.20 -11.73
CA LYS A 32 -6.72 -4.55 -10.35
C LYS A 32 -6.65 -6.07 -10.17
N THR A 33 -5.52 -6.57 -9.68
CA THR A 33 -5.18 -7.99 -9.53
C THR A 33 -6.17 -8.79 -8.68
N ALA A 34 -6.69 -8.25 -7.56
CA ALA A 34 -7.65 -8.96 -6.70
C ALA A 34 -9.08 -9.10 -7.29
N SER A 35 -9.35 -8.42 -8.41
CA SER A 35 -10.63 -8.47 -9.11
C SER A 35 -10.61 -9.33 -10.38
N SER A 36 -9.48 -9.96 -10.71
CA SER A 36 -9.38 -10.86 -11.87
C SER A 36 -10.25 -12.11 -11.65
N ALA A 37 -10.86 -12.60 -12.73
CA ALA A 37 -11.68 -13.81 -12.71
C ALA A 37 -10.83 -15.06 -12.34
N THR A 38 -9.54 -15.06 -12.70
CA THR A 38 -8.56 -16.11 -12.38
C THR A 38 -8.25 -16.15 -10.89
N PHE A 39 -8.02 -14.99 -10.24
CA PHE A 39 -7.73 -14.91 -8.80
C PHE A 39 -8.85 -15.50 -7.94
N ARG A 40 -10.11 -15.37 -8.37
CA ARG A 40 -11.29 -15.86 -7.63
C ARG A 40 -11.60 -17.33 -7.88
N THR A 41 -11.18 -17.92 -8.99
CA THR A 41 -11.63 -19.26 -9.42
C THR A 41 -10.53 -20.32 -9.49
N ASP A 42 -9.24 -19.95 -9.45
CA ASP A 42 -8.15 -20.93 -9.62
C ASP A 42 -7.86 -21.73 -8.32
N PRO A 43 -7.95 -23.07 -8.33
CA PRO A 43 -7.62 -23.90 -7.18
C PRO A 43 -6.11 -24.00 -6.91
N LYS A 44 -5.23 -23.63 -7.85
CA LYS A 44 -3.77 -23.68 -7.68
C LYS A 44 -3.23 -22.41 -7.04
N LEU A 45 -2.72 -22.54 -5.81
CA LEU A 45 -2.08 -21.47 -5.04
C LEU A 45 -0.96 -20.75 -5.83
N LEU A 46 -0.17 -21.48 -6.62
CA LEU A 46 0.95 -20.94 -7.40
C LEU A 46 0.50 -19.91 -8.46
N ASN A 47 -0.66 -20.11 -9.09
CA ASN A 47 -1.18 -19.17 -10.09
C ASN A 47 -1.71 -17.87 -9.45
N LYS A 48 -2.33 -17.99 -8.27
CA LYS A 48 -2.72 -16.84 -7.42
C LYS A 48 -1.50 -16.05 -6.93
N LEU A 49 -0.42 -16.76 -6.60
CA LEU A 49 0.86 -16.17 -6.21
C LEU A 49 1.49 -15.40 -7.38
N ASN A 50 1.50 -15.99 -8.57
CA ASN A 50 2.07 -15.37 -9.78
C ASN A 50 1.30 -14.13 -10.25
N GLU A 51 -0.05 -14.11 -10.18
CA GLU A 51 -0.84 -12.91 -10.48
C GLU A 51 -0.57 -11.78 -9.48
N LEU A 52 -0.37 -12.08 -8.19
CA LEU A 52 -0.06 -11.06 -7.18
C LEU A 52 1.36 -10.49 -7.35
N VAL A 53 2.33 -11.36 -7.70
CA VAL A 53 3.71 -10.95 -8.05
C VAL A 53 3.75 -10.13 -9.35
N SER A 54 2.84 -10.37 -10.30
CA SER A 54 2.73 -9.54 -11.51
C SER A 54 2.36 -8.07 -11.24
N GLY A 55 1.82 -7.77 -10.04
CA GLY A 55 1.55 -6.40 -9.58
C GLY A 55 2.76 -5.70 -8.93
N LEU A 56 3.81 -6.46 -8.58
CA LEU A 56 5.05 -5.94 -8.03
C LEU A 56 5.98 -5.41 -9.14
N PRO A 57 6.89 -4.49 -8.82
CA PRO A 57 7.83 -4.00 -9.80
C PRO A 57 8.81 -5.12 -10.20
N GLU A 58 9.07 -5.23 -11.51
CA GLU A 58 10.03 -6.20 -12.07
C GLU A 58 11.44 -5.99 -11.51
N PHE A 59 11.78 -4.74 -11.20
CA PHE A 59 13.04 -4.36 -10.59
C PHE A 59 12.81 -3.72 -9.22
N ILE A 60 13.70 -4.01 -8.28
CA ILE A 60 13.70 -3.50 -6.90
C ILE A 60 15.03 -2.85 -6.55
N SER A 61 15.05 -2.15 -5.42
CA SER A 61 16.26 -1.54 -4.87
C SER A 61 17.04 -2.54 -4.01
N GLU A 62 18.34 -2.61 -4.24
CA GLU A 62 19.31 -3.38 -3.45
C GLU A 62 20.34 -2.43 -2.83
N ILE A 63 20.54 -2.53 -1.51
CA ILE A 63 21.49 -1.68 -0.76
C ILE A 63 22.56 -2.51 -0.06
N SER A 64 23.63 -1.85 0.38
CA SER A 64 24.67 -2.52 1.16
C SER A 64 24.13 -2.98 2.53
N VAL A 65 24.74 -4.01 3.10
CA VAL A 65 24.38 -4.52 4.43
C VAL A 65 24.54 -3.43 5.49
N ASN A 66 25.62 -2.65 5.39
CA ASN A 66 25.92 -1.56 6.33
C ASN A 66 24.86 -0.46 6.26
N ASP A 67 24.44 -0.08 5.05
CA ASP A 67 23.36 0.90 4.87
C ASP A 67 22.05 0.38 5.45
N TYR A 68 21.72 -0.89 5.23
CA TYR A 68 20.52 -1.49 5.82
C TYR A 68 20.59 -1.51 7.35
N PHE A 69 21.72 -1.89 7.94
CA PHE A 69 21.89 -1.96 9.39
C PHE A 69 21.72 -0.58 10.03
N LYS A 70 22.22 0.46 9.37
CA LYS A 70 22.11 1.84 9.82
C LYS A 70 20.70 2.41 9.65
N HIS A 71 20.10 2.20 8.47
CA HIS A 71 18.92 2.96 8.05
C HIS A 71 17.58 2.18 8.15
N VAL A 72 17.60 0.84 8.19
CA VAL A 72 16.38 0.02 8.12
C VAL A 72 16.25 -0.96 9.28
N LEU A 73 17.32 -1.70 9.61
CA LEU A 73 17.32 -2.67 10.70
C LEU A 73 16.90 -1.97 12.01
N PRO A 74 15.99 -2.53 12.82
CA PRO A 74 15.62 -1.93 14.09
C PRO A 74 16.85 -1.55 14.93
N PRO A 75 16.89 -0.35 15.52
CA PRO A 75 18.07 0.07 16.26
C PRO A 75 18.18 -0.77 17.52
N LEU A 76 19.41 -1.15 17.88
CA LEU A 76 19.68 -1.72 19.19
C LEU A 76 19.48 -0.66 20.27
N PRO A 77 19.13 -1.06 21.50
CA PRO A 77 19.21 -0.17 22.64
C PRO A 77 20.61 0.43 22.76
N SER A 78 20.71 1.73 23.05
CA SER A 78 21.97 2.49 23.03
C SER A 78 23.05 1.91 23.96
N HIS A 79 22.66 1.27 25.06
CA HIS A 79 23.57 0.60 25.98
C HIS A 79 24.20 -0.69 25.41
N LEU A 80 23.62 -1.28 24.35
CA LEU A 80 24.14 -2.50 23.69
C LEU A 80 24.88 -2.26 22.38
N GLU A 81 24.79 -1.06 21.80
CA GLU A 81 25.27 -0.77 20.44
C GLU A 81 26.77 -1.09 20.25
N ASN A 82 27.59 -0.84 21.29
CA ASN A 82 29.02 -1.15 21.28
C ASN A 82 29.39 -2.46 21.98
N ARG A 83 28.40 -3.24 22.43
CA ARG A 83 28.59 -4.45 23.27
C ARG A 83 28.29 -5.75 22.53
N VAL A 84 28.00 -5.68 21.23
CA VAL A 84 27.78 -6.87 20.39
C VAL A 84 28.98 -7.83 20.43
N GLY A 85 30.20 -7.30 20.54
CA GLY A 85 31.41 -8.11 20.70
C GLY A 85 31.43 -8.90 22.01
N GLU A 86 30.93 -8.34 23.12
CA GLU A 86 30.81 -9.04 24.41
C GLU A 86 29.81 -10.20 24.29
N VAL A 87 28.70 -10.01 23.58
CA VAL A 87 27.72 -11.08 23.31
C VAL A 87 28.38 -12.20 22.49
N CYS A 88 29.17 -11.86 21.46
CA CYS A 88 29.93 -12.86 20.69
C CYS A 88 30.92 -13.65 21.56
N ASN A 89 31.58 -13.02 22.53
CA ASN A 89 32.50 -13.70 23.44
C ASN A 89 31.75 -14.70 24.34
N ILE A 90 30.61 -14.30 24.91
CA ILE A 90 29.75 -15.18 25.72
C ILE A 90 29.26 -16.36 24.89
N LEU A 91 28.85 -16.14 23.63
CA LEU A 91 28.45 -17.21 22.73
C LEU A 91 29.58 -18.21 22.42
N ASN A 92 30.83 -17.73 22.40
CA ASN A 92 32.01 -18.56 22.23
C ASN A 92 32.37 -19.36 23.49
N GLU A 93 32.31 -18.73 24.66
CA GLU A 93 32.48 -19.40 25.95
C GLU A 93 31.43 -20.50 26.16
N ASN A 94 30.18 -20.23 25.76
CA ASN A 94 29.08 -21.20 25.83
C ASN A 94 29.11 -22.25 24.69
N GLY A 95 30.12 -22.22 23.81
CA GLY A 95 30.28 -23.21 22.74
C GLY A 95 29.21 -23.16 21.64
N THR A 96 28.51 -22.03 21.49
CA THR A 96 27.48 -21.83 20.46
C THR A 96 28.04 -21.21 19.19
N TYR A 97 29.04 -20.33 19.31
CA TYR A 97 29.69 -19.67 18.18
C TYR A 97 31.20 -19.79 18.28
N ASN A 98 31.86 -20.33 17.26
CA ASN A 98 33.32 -20.40 17.26
C ASN A 98 33.91 -19.11 16.64
N THR A 99 34.55 -18.28 17.46
CA THR A 99 35.14 -17.01 16.99
C THR A 99 36.36 -17.19 16.08
N THR A 100 37.03 -18.35 16.14
CA THR A 100 38.22 -18.65 15.32
C THR A 100 37.83 -19.09 13.92
N THR A 101 36.80 -19.94 13.80
CA THR A 101 36.29 -20.42 12.51
C THR A 101 35.14 -19.56 11.95
N HIS A 102 34.70 -18.56 12.73
CA HIS A 102 33.53 -17.73 12.47
C HIS A 102 32.26 -18.53 12.15
N ARG A 103 32.06 -19.68 12.81
CA ARG A 103 31.01 -20.66 12.48
C ARG A 103 30.14 -20.99 13.69
N TRP A 104 28.83 -21.08 13.46
CA TRP A 104 27.87 -21.61 14.45
C TRP A 104 28.10 -23.10 14.67
N THR A 105 28.15 -23.55 15.92
CA THR A 105 28.43 -24.98 16.22
C THR A 105 27.31 -25.90 15.78
N GLN A 106 26.08 -25.37 15.68
CA GLN A 106 24.92 -26.05 15.10
C GLN A 106 25.01 -26.23 13.57
N PHE A 107 25.90 -25.49 12.90
CA PHE A 107 26.14 -25.59 11.46
C PHE A 107 27.61 -25.99 11.19
N PRO A 108 28.00 -27.25 11.48
CA PRO A 108 29.38 -27.69 11.32
C PRO A 108 29.80 -27.75 9.84
N GLN A 109 28.84 -27.94 8.93
CA GLN A 109 29.01 -27.90 7.47
C GLN A 109 27.99 -26.92 6.88
N ASP A 110 28.27 -26.48 5.65
CA ASP A 110 27.38 -25.57 4.93
C ASP A 110 26.03 -26.27 4.68
N PRO A 111 24.89 -25.56 4.83
CA PRO A 111 23.56 -26.13 4.64
C PRO A 111 23.38 -26.93 3.32
N ASP A 112 23.96 -26.47 2.21
CA ASP A 112 23.86 -27.14 0.90
C ASP A 112 24.64 -28.46 0.83
N ALA A 113 25.58 -28.69 1.76
CA ALA A 113 26.27 -29.97 1.89
C ALA A 113 25.42 -31.05 2.59
N GLN A 114 24.25 -30.68 3.15
CA GLN A 114 23.37 -31.58 3.88
C GLN A 114 22.24 -32.10 2.98
N SER A 115 22.02 -33.42 2.98
CA SER A 115 20.99 -34.08 2.16
C SER A 115 19.57 -34.05 2.77
N SER A 116 19.34 -33.21 3.79
CA SER A 116 18.07 -33.15 4.54
C SER A 116 17.10 -32.13 3.95
N HIS A 117 15.84 -32.16 4.39
CA HIS A 117 14.85 -31.16 3.95
C HIS A 117 15.18 -29.78 4.52
N GLU A 118 14.98 -28.71 3.74
CA GLU A 118 15.39 -27.33 4.08
C GLU A 118 14.91 -26.86 5.47
N THR A 119 13.65 -27.11 5.85
CA THR A 119 13.15 -26.77 7.19
C THR A 119 13.95 -27.45 8.32
N GLN A 120 14.41 -28.69 8.12
CA GLN A 120 15.20 -29.42 9.13
C GLN A 120 16.62 -28.86 9.23
N ILE A 121 17.23 -28.55 8.09
CA ILE A 121 18.55 -27.92 8.00
C ILE A 121 18.59 -26.62 8.82
N PHE A 122 17.47 -25.89 8.80
CA PHE A 122 17.40 -24.55 9.33
C PHE A 122 16.69 -24.39 10.68
N LEU A 123 16.16 -25.48 11.23
CA LEU A 123 15.62 -25.54 12.60
C LEU A 123 16.57 -24.97 13.66
N PRO A 124 17.91 -25.21 13.59
CA PRO A 124 18.83 -24.67 14.59
C PRO A 124 18.93 -23.14 14.64
N LEU A 125 18.35 -22.40 13.69
CA LEU A 125 18.30 -20.94 13.79
C LEU A 125 17.47 -20.45 14.98
N ALA A 126 16.42 -21.17 15.36
CA ALA A 126 15.63 -20.83 16.55
C ALA A 126 16.49 -21.00 17.82
N GLU A 127 17.33 -22.04 17.86
CA GLU A 127 18.26 -22.31 18.96
C GLU A 127 19.35 -21.24 19.03
N ILE A 128 19.91 -20.83 17.89
CA ILE A 128 20.87 -19.73 17.80
C ILE A 128 20.24 -18.42 18.29
N PHE A 129 19.00 -18.13 17.89
CA PHE A 129 18.27 -16.96 18.36
C PHE A 129 18.10 -16.99 19.89
N ASP A 130 17.63 -18.11 20.44
CA ASP A 130 17.44 -18.26 21.89
C ASP A 130 18.78 -18.16 22.64
N ALA A 131 19.88 -18.69 22.08
CA ALA A 131 21.23 -18.57 22.66
C ALA A 131 21.76 -17.12 22.64
N ILE A 132 21.52 -16.36 21.56
CA ILE A 132 21.86 -14.93 21.49
C ILE A 132 21.09 -14.13 22.55
N VAL A 133 19.79 -14.41 22.72
CA VAL A 133 18.96 -13.79 23.76
C VAL A 133 19.50 -14.12 25.15
N GLN A 134 19.87 -15.38 25.41
CA GLN A 134 20.44 -15.77 26.70
C GLN A 134 21.80 -15.10 26.95
N ALA A 135 22.65 -14.99 25.93
CA ALA A 135 23.95 -14.34 26.05
C ALA A 135 23.83 -12.86 26.42
N VAL A 136 22.88 -12.12 25.82
CA VAL A 136 22.65 -10.72 26.20
C VAL A 136 22.00 -10.59 27.58
N GLN A 137 21.19 -11.57 28.01
CA GLN A 137 20.62 -11.59 29.36
C GLN A 137 21.65 -11.88 30.45
N GLN A 138 22.70 -12.65 30.15
CA GLN A 138 23.85 -12.80 31.04
C GLN A 138 24.61 -11.48 31.20
N LEU A 139 24.71 -10.73 30.10
CA LEU A 139 25.38 -9.44 30.06
C LEU A 139 24.61 -8.34 30.80
N GLU A 140 23.29 -8.33 30.66
CA GLU A 140 22.38 -7.39 31.29
C GLU A 140 21.18 -8.12 31.92
N PRO A 141 21.34 -8.57 33.18
CA PRO A 141 20.28 -9.23 33.91
C PRO A 141 19.05 -8.31 34.06
N GLY A 142 17.94 -8.70 33.43
CA GLY A 142 16.69 -7.93 33.43
C GLY A 142 16.26 -7.44 32.03
N LEU A 143 17.13 -7.56 31.02
CA LEU A 143 16.75 -7.32 29.63
C LEU A 143 15.83 -8.43 29.13
N GLU A 144 14.70 -8.06 28.55
CA GLU A 144 13.65 -9.01 28.16
C GLU A 144 13.34 -8.88 26.67
N PRO A 145 13.27 -10.00 25.93
CA PRO A 145 12.98 -9.96 24.50
C PRO A 145 11.50 -9.66 24.25
N ASN A 146 11.26 -8.72 23.34
CA ASN A 146 9.93 -8.42 22.82
C ASN A 146 9.48 -9.42 21.74
N PHE A 147 10.44 -10.05 21.05
CA PHE A 147 10.17 -10.97 19.96
C PHE A 147 10.97 -12.27 20.13
N LYS A 148 10.36 -13.38 19.67
CA LYS A 148 10.97 -14.71 19.57
C LYS A 148 10.94 -15.18 18.12
N LEU A 149 12.00 -15.86 17.67
CA LEU A 149 11.99 -16.59 16.41
C LEU A 149 11.35 -17.97 16.59
N VAL A 150 10.39 -18.31 15.73
CA VAL A 150 9.77 -19.63 15.63
C VAL A 150 10.17 -20.21 14.28
N VAL A 151 10.63 -21.46 14.21
CA VAL A 151 10.93 -22.15 12.95
C VAL A 151 10.08 -23.42 12.93
N ASP A 152 9.04 -23.44 12.10
CA ASP A 152 8.06 -24.52 12.03
C ASP A 152 7.28 -24.46 10.70
N SER A 153 7.64 -25.33 9.74
CA SER A 153 6.97 -25.44 8.43
C SER A 153 5.63 -26.16 8.47
N HIS A 154 5.18 -26.62 9.64
CA HIS A 154 3.91 -27.32 9.84
C HIS A 154 2.90 -26.47 10.59
N ALA A 155 3.36 -25.51 11.39
CA ALA A 155 2.50 -24.51 12.01
C ALA A 155 1.94 -23.55 10.96
N THR A 156 0.61 -23.45 10.93
CA THR A 156 -0.03 -22.27 10.35
C THR A 156 -0.06 -21.20 11.44
N PRO A 157 0.76 -20.15 11.35
CA PRO A 157 0.68 -19.05 12.30
C PRO A 157 -0.76 -18.52 12.26
N MET A 158 -1.40 -18.42 13.42
CA MET A 158 -2.83 -18.14 13.52
C MET A 158 -3.17 -16.81 12.82
N SER A 159 -3.60 -16.90 11.56
CA SER A 159 -4.20 -15.78 10.85
C SER A 159 -5.71 -16.02 10.81
N LYS A 160 -6.42 -15.39 11.74
CA LYS A 160 -7.89 -15.48 11.83
C LYS A 160 -8.63 -14.78 10.67
N ARG A 161 -7.91 -14.36 9.61
CA ARG A 161 -8.48 -13.95 8.30
C ARG A 161 -8.41 -15.07 7.24
N GLY A 162 -8.02 -16.29 7.63
CA GLY A 162 -7.91 -17.43 6.73
C GLY A 162 -6.62 -17.39 5.92
N GLY A 163 -5.96 -18.54 5.87
CA GLY A 163 -4.76 -18.77 5.08
C GLY A 163 -4.09 -20.05 5.54
N ASP A 164 -4.04 -21.05 4.67
CA ASP A 164 -3.45 -22.38 4.96
C ASP A 164 -1.92 -22.38 4.81
N MET A 165 -1.28 -21.19 4.86
CA MET A 165 0.11 -21.01 4.48
C MET A 165 1.05 -21.06 5.68
N ARG A 166 1.96 -22.04 5.62
CA ARG A 166 2.92 -22.40 6.65
C ARG A 166 4.30 -21.87 6.24
N PRO A 167 4.78 -20.75 6.78
CA PRO A 167 6.17 -20.34 6.53
C PRO A 167 7.14 -21.30 7.20
N ASP A 168 8.38 -21.37 6.70
CA ASP A 168 9.40 -22.19 7.36
C ASP A 168 9.86 -21.59 8.69
N GLY A 169 9.80 -20.27 8.88
CA GLY A 169 9.96 -19.66 10.21
C GLY A 169 9.38 -18.26 10.30
N TYR A 170 9.10 -17.76 11.51
CA TYR A 170 8.66 -16.41 11.75
C TYR A 170 8.95 -15.79 13.11
N PHE A 171 9.08 -14.46 13.17
CA PHE A 171 9.13 -13.73 14.45
C PHE A 171 7.73 -13.62 15.06
N LYS A 172 7.61 -13.97 16.34
CA LYS A 172 6.40 -13.85 17.17
C LYS A 172 6.67 -12.89 18.32
N ILE A 173 5.77 -11.95 18.57
CA ILE A 173 5.79 -11.12 19.79
C ILE A 173 5.63 -12.02 21.02
N THR A 174 6.41 -11.79 22.07
CA THR A 174 6.29 -12.55 23.31
C THR A 174 4.96 -12.20 24.02
N ASP A 175 4.39 -13.14 24.77
CA ASP A 175 3.09 -12.89 25.44
C ASP A 175 3.18 -11.75 26.45
N LYS A 176 4.34 -11.62 27.12
CA LYS A 176 4.66 -10.50 28.02
C LYS A 176 4.64 -9.17 27.25
N ALA A 177 5.39 -9.07 26.16
CA ALA A 177 5.47 -7.86 25.36
C ALA A 177 4.10 -7.54 24.70
N LEU A 178 3.33 -8.55 24.31
CA LEU A 178 1.97 -8.36 23.79
C LEU A 178 1.00 -7.81 24.85
N ASN A 179 1.13 -8.26 26.10
CA ASN A 179 0.36 -7.79 27.23
C ASN A 179 0.73 -6.34 27.59
N GLU A 180 2.02 -6.01 27.61
CA GLU A 180 2.55 -4.66 27.87
C GLU A 180 2.16 -3.69 26.74
N MET A 181 2.21 -4.14 25.48
CA MET A 181 1.85 -3.35 24.30
C MET A 181 0.33 -3.17 24.08
N ARG A 182 -0.50 -3.51 25.09
CA ARG A 182 -1.98 -3.40 25.08
C ARG A 182 -2.62 -4.12 23.87
N LYS A 183 -2.61 -5.45 23.84
CA LYS A 183 -3.36 -6.30 22.86
C LYS A 183 -3.22 -5.85 21.39
N LYS A 184 -2.08 -5.28 20.99
CA LYS A 184 -1.83 -4.84 19.62
C LYS A 184 -1.19 -5.97 18.80
N CYS A 185 -2.05 -6.80 18.22
CA CYS A 185 -1.80 -7.71 17.08
C CYS A 185 -0.75 -8.84 17.25
N GLU A 186 -1.10 -10.01 16.69
CA GLU A 186 -0.19 -11.15 16.48
C GLU A 186 0.72 -10.89 15.25
N VAL A 187 1.95 -11.41 15.31
CA VAL A 187 3.02 -11.17 14.31
C VAL A 187 3.16 -12.31 13.35
N LEU A 188 3.52 -11.97 12.11
CA LEU A 188 4.08 -12.87 11.11
C LEU A 188 5.21 -12.11 10.40
N MET A 189 6.43 -12.64 10.38
CA MET A 189 7.56 -12.20 9.54
C MET A 189 8.30 -13.46 9.13
N LYS A 190 8.56 -13.76 7.85
CA LYS A 190 8.82 -15.16 7.44
C LYS A 190 10.24 -15.43 6.91
N LYS A 191 10.74 -16.66 7.09
CA LYS A 191 11.97 -17.27 6.54
C LYS A 191 11.63 -18.24 5.40
N GLU A 192 12.25 -18.13 4.22
CA GLU A 192 12.02 -19.01 3.03
C GLU A 192 13.30 -19.00 2.07
N GLY A 193 13.60 -20.06 1.26
CA GLY A 193 14.71 -20.29 0.28
C GLY A 193 14.36 -20.69 -1.21
N TRP A 194 15.28 -20.49 -2.16
CA TRP A 194 15.09 -19.86 -3.51
C TRP A 194 13.98 -20.23 -4.54
N GLU A 195 13.70 -19.22 -5.39
CA GLU A 195 12.68 -19.00 -6.46
C GLU A 195 11.20 -19.08 -6.04
N ASP A 196 10.71 -20.21 -5.54
CA ASP A 196 9.34 -20.31 -4.99
C ASP A 196 9.18 -19.40 -3.75
N ASP A 197 10.27 -19.12 -3.06
CA ASP A 197 10.23 -18.49 -1.74
C ASP A 197 10.39 -16.98 -1.77
N ILE A 198 10.96 -16.40 -2.82
CA ILE A 198 10.83 -14.94 -3.03
C ILE A 198 9.35 -14.62 -3.30
N ILE A 199 8.69 -15.45 -4.12
CA ILE A 199 7.27 -15.31 -4.45
C ILE A 199 6.42 -15.45 -3.18
N LYS A 200 6.65 -16.50 -2.39
CA LYS A 200 5.96 -16.70 -1.10
C LYS A 200 6.28 -15.56 -0.12
N LEU A 201 7.53 -15.13 0.03
CA LEU A 201 7.92 -14.04 0.94
C LEU A 201 7.20 -12.75 0.54
N MET A 202 7.20 -12.41 -0.75
CA MET A 202 6.53 -11.22 -1.27
C MET A 202 5.03 -11.28 -1.05
N TRP A 203 4.39 -12.43 -1.30
CA TRP A 203 2.97 -12.63 -1.00
C TRP A 203 2.67 -12.46 0.48
N ASN A 204 3.52 -12.98 1.35
CA ASN A 204 3.38 -12.92 2.78
C ASN A 204 3.49 -11.49 3.31
N MET A 205 4.57 -10.78 2.95
CA MET A 205 4.81 -9.38 3.30
C MET A 205 3.64 -8.51 2.80
N SER A 206 3.22 -8.71 1.54
CA SER A 206 2.08 -8.00 0.95
C SER A 206 0.78 -8.27 1.68
N ARG A 207 0.53 -9.52 2.07
CA ARG A 207 -0.69 -9.88 2.82
C ARG A 207 -0.70 -9.35 4.22
N ILE A 208 0.42 -9.31 4.92
CA ILE A 208 0.46 -8.69 6.26
C ILE A 208 0.03 -7.22 6.15
N LEU A 209 0.57 -6.48 5.18
CA LEU A 209 0.18 -5.10 4.90
C LEU A 209 -1.29 -4.97 4.48
N ALA A 210 -1.81 -5.90 3.67
CA ALA A 210 -3.20 -5.90 3.22
C ALA A 210 -4.20 -6.26 4.34
N LEU A 211 -3.84 -7.20 5.21
CA LEU A 211 -4.78 -7.79 6.17
C LEU A 211 -4.75 -7.12 7.54
N ASP A 212 -3.61 -6.62 7.98
CA ASP A 212 -3.49 -5.95 9.28
C ASP A 212 -3.40 -4.44 9.09
N PRO A 213 -4.46 -3.67 9.39
CA PRO A 213 -4.43 -2.22 9.27
C PRO A 213 -3.47 -1.57 10.28
N CYS A 214 -2.96 -2.31 11.26
CA CYS A 214 -1.98 -1.80 12.21
C CYS A 214 -0.55 -1.81 11.66
N ARG A 215 -0.34 -2.15 10.38
CA ARG A 215 1.00 -2.30 9.77
C ARG A 215 1.36 -1.16 8.84
N ARG A 216 2.51 -0.55 9.10
CA ARG A 216 3.11 0.52 8.30
C ARG A 216 4.08 -0.03 7.25
N PHE A 217 4.89 -0.99 7.65
CA PHE A 217 5.80 -1.74 6.79
C PHE A 217 5.94 -3.17 7.30
N THR A 218 6.59 -4.01 6.49
CA THR A 218 6.94 -5.39 6.84
C THR A 218 8.42 -5.61 6.59
N LEU A 219 9.03 -6.42 7.46
CA LEU A 219 10.39 -6.91 7.29
C LEU A 219 10.31 -8.41 7.00
N GLY A 220 11.29 -8.89 6.27
CA GLY A 220 11.43 -10.29 5.90
C GLY A 220 12.88 -10.65 5.71
N PHE A 221 13.15 -11.94 5.61
CA PHE A 221 14.49 -12.41 5.25
C PHE A 221 14.40 -13.69 4.43
N THR A 222 15.38 -13.85 3.54
CA THR A 222 15.59 -15.10 2.79
C THR A 222 16.93 -15.67 3.18
N ILE A 223 17.02 -16.99 3.25
CA ILE A 223 18.28 -17.69 3.47
C ILE A 223 18.38 -18.77 2.41
N GLU A 224 19.52 -18.83 1.74
CA GLU A 224 19.85 -19.86 0.77
C GLU A 224 21.28 -20.28 1.06
N ASP A 225 21.48 -21.54 1.46
CA ASP A 225 22.77 -22.00 1.96
C ASP A 225 23.35 -21.07 3.04
N CYS A 226 24.53 -20.47 2.81
CA CYS A 226 25.14 -19.50 3.71
C CYS A 226 24.75 -18.03 3.41
N SER A 227 23.96 -17.80 2.35
CA SER A 227 23.58 -16.49 1.86
C SER A 227 22.29 -16.00 2.52
N PHE A 228 22.40 -14.94 3.31
CA PHE A 228 21.31 -14.24 3.98
C PHE A 228 20.97 -12.93 3.26
N ARG A 229 19.68 -12.61 3.14
CA ARG A 229 19.22 -11.28 2.70
C ARG A 229 18.09 -10.78 3.57
N LEU A 230 18.15 -9.50 3.92
CA LEU A 230 17.07 -8.79 4.61
C LEU A 230 16.23 -8.02 3.61
N TRP A 231 14.93 -7.94 3.87
CA TRP A 231 13.93 -7.32 3.01
C TRP A 231 13.06 -6.36 3.83
N VAL A 232 12.71 -5.23 3.22
CA VAL A 232 11.68 -4.31 3.72
C VAL A 232 10.69 -4.00 2.61
N LEU A 233 9.40 -4.09 2.95
CA LEU A 233 8.30 -3.66 2.10
C LEU A 233 7.49 -2.62 2.86
N ASN A 234 7.47 -1.40 2.34
CA ASN A 234 6.59 -0.33 2.79
C ASN A 234 5.69 0.11 1.60
N ARG A 235 4.92 1.19 1.75
CA ARG A 235 3.96 1.63 0.72
C ARG A 235 4.55 2.41 -0.45
N GLY A 236 5.80 2.83 -0.36
CA GLY A 236 6.54 3.51 -1.43
C GLY A 236 7.63 2.64 -2.06
N THR A 237 8.16 1.65 -1.33
CA THR A 237 9.42 0.98 -1.67
C THR A 237 9.39 -0.50 -1.27
N LEU A 238 9.91 -1.33 -2.17
CA LEU A 238 10.38 -2.68 -1.89
C LEU A 238 11.90 -2.71 -2.04
N LEU A 239 12.60 -3.08 -0.98
CA LEU A 239 14.05 -3.00 -0.88
C LEU A 239 14.62 -4.26 -0.23
N ARG A 240 15.81 -4.67 -0.68
CA ARG A 240 16.57 -5.77 -0.08
C ARG A 240 18.05 -5.43 0.15
N THR A 241 18.73 -6.22 0.96
CA THR A 241 20.20 -6.16 1.07
C THR A 241 20.87 -6.95 -0.05
N GLN A 242 22.13 -6.60 -0.31
CA GLN A 242 23.09 -7.56 -0.86
C GLN A 242 23.11 -8.85 -0.02
N ALA A 243 23.47 -9.96 -0.66
CA ALA A 243 23.70 -11.21 0.06
C ALA A 243 24.86 -11.03 1.04
N PHE A 244 24.69 -11.58 2.25
CA PHE A 244 25.74 -11.60 3.24
C PHE A 244 25.70 -12.90 4.02
N ASP A 245 26.82 -13.24 4.63
CA ASP A 245 26.94 -14.46 5.38
C ASP A 245 26.04 -14.43 6.64
N PHE A 246 25.21 -15.46 6.84
CA PHE A 246 24.40 -15.62 8.05
C PHE A 246 25.25 -15.78 9.33
N MET A 247 26.57 -15.87 9.21
CA MET A 247 27.48 -15.71 10.36
C MET A 247 27.41 -14.31 11.00
N LYS A 248 26.83 -13.30 10.34
CA LYS A 248 26.58 -11.94 10.90
C LYS A 248 25.24 -11.78 11.63
N LEU A 249 24.59 -12.89 12.00
CA LEU A 249 23.24 -12.89 12.57
C LEU A 249 23.12 -12.30 13.98
N VAL A 250 24.20 -12.21 14.77
CA VAL A 250 24.13 -11.71 16.16
C VAL A 250 23.47 -10.34 16.22
N THR A 251 23.97 -9.37 15.45
CA THR A 251 23.40 -8.02 15.40
C THR A 251 21.94 -8.03 14.93
N VAL A 252 21.63 -8.83 13.90
CA VAL A 252 20.29 -8.92 13.30
C VAL A 252 19.28 -9.46 14.31
N PHE A 253 19.62 -10.56 14.99
CA PHE A 253 18.74 -11.23 15.94
C PHE A 253 18.58 -10.43 17.23
N LEU A 254 19.65 -9.81 17.75
CA LEU A 254 19.52 -8.86 18.87
C LEU A 254 18.59 -7.69 18.49
N SER A 255 18.76 -7.14 17.29
CA SER A 255 17.94 -6.03 16.81
C SER A 255 16.47 -6.41 16.74
N PHE A 256 16.14 -7.60 16.24
CA PHE A 256 14.75 -8.08 16.21
C PHE A 256 14.21 -8.45 17.58
N ALA A 257 14.98 -9.17 18.41
CA ALA A 257 14.57 -9.62 19.73
C ALA A 257 14.17 -8.45 20.64
N LEU A 258 14.97 -7.38 20.64
CA LEU A 258 14.86 -6.26 21.57
C LEU A 258 14.08 -5.06 20.99
N SER A 259 13.66 -5.15 19.72
CA SER A 259 12.93 -4.09 19.04
C SER A 259 11.60 -3.75 19.74
N SER A 260 11.10 -2.53 19.54
CA SER A 260 9.71 -2.18 19.87
C SER A 260 8.76 -2.61 18.74
N ALA A 261 7.46 -2.74 19.01
CA ALA A 261 6.50 -2.96 17.93
C ALA A 261 6.50 -1.79 16.92
N GLU A 262 6.72 -0.55 17.35
CA GLU A 262 6.85 0.57 16.41
C GLU A 262 7.99 0.33 15.41
N ASN A 263 9.19 -0.05 15.89
CA ASN A 263 10.36 -0.34 15.07
C ASN A 263 10.22 -1.62 14.23
N MET A 264 9.29 -2.50 14.57
CA MET A 264 8.91 -3.68 13.77
C MET A 264 7.73 -3.41 12.83
N GLY A 265 7.32 -2.15 12.68
CA GLY A 265 6.36 -1.70 11.68
C GLY A 265 4.91 -1.66 12.13
N TRP A 266 4.63 -1.73 13.43
CA TRP A 266 3.30 -1.41 13.93
C TRP A 266 3.05 0.09 14.03
N ASP A 267 1.81 0.45 13.77
CA ASP A 267 1.30 1.79 13.98
C ASP A 267 0.94 1.99 15.48
N PRO A 268 1.57 2.94 16.19
CA PRO A 268 1.26 3.19 17.60
C PRO A 268 -0.11 3.80 17.82
N THR A 269 -0.72 4.38 16.79
CA THR A 269 -2.00 5.10 16.84
C THR A 269 -3.21 4.23 16.48
N ILE A 270 -2.99 2.97 16.10
CA ILE A 270 -4.05 1.97 15.90
C ILE A 270 -3.90 0.89 16.98
N SER A 271 -5.02 0.51 17.61
CA SER A 271 -5.07 -0.63 18.52
C SER A 271 -6.22 -1.55 18.19
N PHE A 272 -6.04 -2.84 18.43
CA PHE A 272 -7.18 -3.76 18.46
C PHE A 272 -8.14 -3.35 19.59
N SER A 273 -9.43 -3.43 19.31
CA SER A 273 -10.50 -3.12 20.26
C SER A 273 -11.15 -4.41 20.73
N HIS A 274 -11.91 -5.06 19.85
CA HIS A 274 -12.65 -6.28 20.11
C HIS A 274 -13.01 -6.95 18.77
N ARG A 275 -13.76 -8.06 18.82
CA ARG A 275 -14.38 -8.64 17.63
C ARG A 275 -15.88 -8.40 17.67
N ASP A 276 -16.46 -8.15 16.50
CA ASP A 276 -17.91 -8.08 16.37
C ASP A 276 -18.55 -9.47 16.35
N SER A 277 -19.89 -9.52 16.25
CA SER A 277 -20.68 -10.75 16.19
C SER A 277 -20.34 -11.65 15.00
N GLU A 278 -19.75 -11.10 13.94
CA GLU A 278 -19.28 -11.82 12.76
C GLU A 278 -17.80 -12.20 12.89
N ASN A 279 -17.24 -12.12 14.10
CA ASN A 279 -15.84 -12.41 14.41
C ASN A 279 -14.83 -11.51 13.67
N ARG A 280 -15.26 -10.34 13.13
CA ARG A 280 -14.38 -9.37 12.46
C ARG A 280 -13.69 -8.50 13.50
N ARG A 281 -12.40 -8.22 13.29
CA ARG A 281 -11.62 -7.36 14.19
C ARG A 281 -12.06 -5.90 14.04
N GLN A 282 -12.30 -5.26 15.17
CA GLN A 282 -12.54 -3.83 15.29
C GLN A 282 -11.34 -3.18 15.97
N TYR A 283 -11.11 -1.90 15.66
CA TYR A 283 -9.93 -1.15 16.05
C TYR A 283 -10.32 0.18 16.69
N ASN A 284 -9.47 0.67 17.59
CA ASN A 284 -9.47 2.05 18.03
C ASN A 284 -8.37 2.77 17.24
N ILE A 285 -8.73 3.85 16.55
CA ILE A 285 -7.83 4.63 15.70
C ILE A 285 -7.75 6.04 16.27
N ILE A 286 -6.53 6.50 16.54
CA ILE A 286 -6.29 7.86 17.01
C ILE A 286 -6.08 8.77 15.79
N VAL A 287 -6.83 9.87 15.74
CA VAL A 287 -6.65 10.97 14.78
C VAL A 287 -6.51 12.25 15.58
N LYS A 288 -5.34 12.90 15.47
CA LYS A 288 -4.88 13.94 16.42
C LYS A 288 -4.90 13.41 17.86
N GLU A 289 -5.90 13.78 18.64
CA GLU A 289 -6.07 13.42 20.07
C GLU A 289 -7.39 12.69 20.34
N ARG A 290 -8.15 12.37 19.28
CA ARG A 290 -9.46 11.74 19.41
C ARG A 290 -9.40 10.28 18.99
N VAL A 291 -10.15 9.45 19.71
CA VAL A 291 -10.26 8.02 19.45
C VAL A 291 -11.52 7.74 18.65
N TYR A 292 -11.36 7.06 17.52
CA TYR A 292 -12.42 6.58 16.65
C TYR A 292 -12.46 5.06 16.68
N LYS A 293 -13.63 4.50 17.03
CA LYS A 293 -13.82 3.05 17.09
C LYS A 293 -14.41 2.55 15.78
N THR A 294 -13.75 1.61 15.10
CA THR A 294 -14.29 1.05 13.86
C THR A 294 -15.57 0.26 14.13
N VAL A 295 -16.48 0.31 13.17
CA VAL A 295 -17.75 -0.44 13.17
C VAL A 295 -17.82 -1.34 11.95
N LYS A 296 -17.51 -0.81 10.76
CA LYS A 296 -17.60 -1.54 9.49
C LYS A 296 -16.59 -0.99 8.49
N THR A 297 -15.97 -1.88 7.72
CA THR A 297 -15.19 -1.51 6.54
C THR A 297 -16.12 -1.12 5.40
N LEU A 298 -15.97 0.10 4.86
CA LEU A 298 -16.71 0.61 3.71
C LEU A 298 -15.95 0.37 2.41
N SER A 299 -14.63 0.52 2.44
CA SER A 299 -13.74 0.20 1.32
C SER A 299 -12.36 -0.21 1.83
N ASP A 300 -11.68 -1.12 1.12
CA ASP A 300 -10.35 -1.64 1.48
C ASP A 300 -9.52 -1.93 0.22
N TYR A 301 -8.98 -0.87 -0.39
CA TYR A 301 -8.10 -0.98 -1.57
C TYR A 301 -6.68 -1.45 -1.20
N SER A 302 -6.34 -1.48 0.09
CA SER A 302 -5.07 -2.05 0.55
C SER A 302 -4.92 -3.54 0.21
N ALA A 303 -6.00 -4.24 -0.13
CA ALA A 303 -5.97 -5.64 -0.54
C ALA A 303 -5.43 -5.86 -1.96
N ASP A 304 -5.42 -4.81 -2.80
CA ASP A 304 -5.18 -4.95 -4.24
C ASP A 304 -3.70 -4.81 -4.62
N ASN A 305 -2.97 -3.91 -3.94
CA ASN A 305 -1.55 -3.64 -4.22
C ASN A 305 -0.77 -3.36 -2.92
N PRO A 306 0.37 -4.03 -2.69
CA PRO A 306 1.24 -3.72 -1.56
C PRO A 306 1.83 -2.30 -1.63
N LEU A 307 2.06 -1.77 -2.84
CA LEU A 307 2.59 -0.42 -3.07
C LEU A 307 1.45 0.56 -3.42
N GLY A 308 1.64 1.83 -3.08
CA GLY A 308 0.70 2.91 -3.37
C GLY A 308 -0.11 3.38 -2.16
N ARG A 309 -1.27 4.00 -2.41
CA ARG A 309 -2.07 4.66 -1.38
C ARG A 309 -2.66 3.73 -0.33
N ALA A 310 -2.91 2.48 -0.68
CA ALA A 310 -3.47 1.47 0.21
C ALA A 310 -4.70 1.97 1.01
N THR A 311 -5.59 2.71 0.34
CA THR A 311 -6.69 3.42 1.00
C THR A 311 -7.65 2.46 1.69
N ARG A 312 -7.95 2.75 2.95
CA ARG A 312 -8.96 2.07 3.75
C ARG A 312 -9.98 3.08 4.25
N VAL A 313 -11.26 2.74 4.13
CA VAL A 313 -12.36 3.59 4.57
C VAL A 313 -13.23 2.80 5.54
N TRP A 314 -13.43 3.34 6.73
CA TRP A 314 -14.27 2.73 7.76
C TRP A 314 -15.42 3.64 8.17
N LYS A 315 -16.56 3.01 8.42
CA LYS A 315 -17.56 3.56 9.32
C LYS A 315 -17.02 3.44 10.74
N VAL A 316 -16.97 4.55 11.46
CA VAL A 316 -16.46 4.61 12.82
C VAL A 316 -17.46 5.29 13.76
N GLN A 317 -17.27 5.15 15.06
CA GLN A 317 -17.95 5.90 16.10
C GLN A 317 -16.95 6.80 16.82
N ASP A 318 -17.33 8.05 17.06
CA ASP A 318 -16.60 8.95 17.95
C ASP A 318 -16.89 8.66 19.43
N ALA A 319 -16.30 9.45 20.33
CA ALA A 319 -16.46 9.29 21.78
C ALA A 319 -17.91 9.47 22.25
N GLN A 320 -18.75 10.19 21.49
CA GLN A 320 -20.17 10.38 21.76
C GLN A 320 -21.04 9.28 21.13
N GLY A 321 -20.43 8.29 20.46
CA GLY A 321 -21.12 7.22 19.75
C GLY A 321 -21.73 7.65 18.41
N LYS A 322 -21.45 8.88 17.94
CA LYS A 322 -21.97 9.36 16.66
C LYS A 322 -21.19 8.72 15.52
N THR A 323 -21.92 8.35 14.48
CA THR A 323 -21.34 7.69 13.30
C THR A 323 -20.57 8.71 12.46
N ARG A 324 -19.34 8.35 12.09
CA ARG A 324 -18.43 9.11 11.21
C ARG A 324 -17.84 8.19 10.14
N VAL A 325 -17.13 8.79 9.18
CA VAL A 325 -16.34 8.05 8.19
C VAL A 325 -14.86 8.40 8.37
N LEU A 326 -14.00 7.40 8.55
CA LEU A 326 -12.54 7.57 8.61
C LEU A 326 -11.92 6.99 7.34
N LYS A 327 -11.14 7.80 6.64
CA LYS A 327 -10.31 7.42 5.48
C LYS A 327 -8.84 7.48 5.88
N ASP A 328 -8.12 6.39 5.65
CA ASP A 328 -6.72 6.16 6.00
C ASP A 328 -5.97 5.74 4.73
N LEU A 329 -4.84 6.42 4.44
CA LEU A 329 -4.09 6.20 3.21
C LEU A 329 -2.65 6.70 3.30
N TRP A 330 -1.81 6.23 2.38
CA TRP A 330 -0.43 6.65 2.16
C TRP A 330 -0.36 7.63 1.00
N LEU A 331 -0.37 8.92 1.32
CA LEU A 331 -0.43 10.01 0.34
C LEU A 331 0.97 10.32 -0.19
N GLU A 332 1.09 10.62 -1.48
CA GLU A 332 2.36 11.02 -2.09
C GLU A 332 2.89 12.33 -1.47
N HIS A 333 4.20 12.45 -1.29
CA HIS A 333 4.81 13.59 -0.60
C HIS A 333 4.49 14.95 -1.26
N ASP A 334 4.38 14.97 -2.58
CA ASP A 334 4.07 16.16 -3.39
C ASP A 334 2.56 16.46 -3.50
N ARG A 335 1.70 15.60 -2.94
CA ARG A 335 0.24 15.78 -3.00
C ARG A 335 -0.28 16.57 -1.82
N LEU A 336 -1.14 17.53 -2.16
CA LEU A 336 -1.89 18.31 -1.19
C LEU A 336 -2.92 17.42 -0.47
N GLU A 337 -3.04 17.58 0.84
CA GLU A 337 -3.99 16.81 1.64
C GLU A 337 -5.44 17.20 1.32
N GLU A 338 -6.34 16.21 1.39
CA GLU A 338 -7.75 16.38 0.99
C GLU A 338 -8.48 17.50 1.78
N HIS A 339 -8.16 17.69 3.06
CA HIS A 339 -8.75 18.78 3.86
C HIS A 339 -8.33 20.17 3.35
N LYS A 340 -7.07 20.32 2.91
CA LYS A 340 -6.59 21.59 2.34
C LYS A 340 -7.21 21.85 0.96
N ILE A 341 -7.41 20.79 0.17
CA ILE A 341 -8.13 20.90 -1.11
C ILE A 341 -9.57 21.39 -0.87
N TYR A 342 -10.27 20.81 0.11
CA TYR A 342 -11.60 21.26 0.53
C TYR A 342 -11.59 22.75 0.90
N GLU A 343 -10.67 23.17 1.79
CA GLU A 343 -10.56 24.56 2.25
C GLU A 343 -10.31 25.53 1.10
N ASN A 344 -9.39 25.18 0.18
CA ASN A 344 -9.07 25.99 -0.98
C ASN A 344 -10.26 26.12 -1.94
N ILE A 345 -10.99 25.02 -2.20
CA ILE A 345 -12.20 25.05 -3.03
C ILE A 345 -13.25 25.99 -2.41
N VAL A 346 -13.55 25.83 -1.12
CA VAL A 346 -14.57 26.64 -0.44
C VAL A 346 -14.19 28.13 -0.45
N LYS A 347 -12.92 28.44 -0.16
CA LYS A 347 -12.37 29.80 -0.18
C LYS A 347 -12.43 30.43 -1.58
N ASP A 348 -12.07 29.69 -2.62
CA ASP A 348 -12.07 30.22 -3.98
C ASP A 348 -13.49 30.38 -4.56
N VAL A 349 -14.42 29.51 -4.17
CA VAL A 349 -15.84 29.66 -4.48
C VAL A 349 -16.40 30.95 -3.86
N GLU A 350 -15.99 31.25 -2.63
CA GLU A 350 -16.35 32.51 -1.97
C GLU A 350 -15.73 33.71 -2.69
N ASN A 351 -14.44 33.66 -3.00
CA ASN A 351 -13.72 34.78 -3.64
C ASN A 351 -14.15 35.05 -5.08
N SER A 352 -14.56 34.03 -5.83
CA SER A 352 -15.09 34.17 -7.20
C SER A 352 -16.53 34.69 -7.26
N ALA A 353 -17.17 34.92 -6.11
CA ALA A 353 -18.52 35.46 -6.02
C ALA A 353 -18.51 37.00 -5.89
N PRO A 354 -19.52 37.68 -6.48
CA PRO A 354 -19.85 39.05 -6.10
C PRO A 354 -20.05 39.18 -4.57
N PRO A 355 -19.71 40.33 -3.96
CA PRO A 355 -19.76 40.54 -2.50
C PRO A 355 -21.05 40.04 -1.84
N GLU A 356 -22.20 40.32 -2.46
CA GLU A 356 -23.54 39.98 -1.96
C GLU A 356 -23.90 38.48 -2.07
N ARG A 357 -23.08 37.69 -2.77
CA ARG A 357 -23.29 36.24 -2.98
C ARG A 357 -22.20 35.35 -2.38
N LYS A 358 -21.16 35.93 -1.77
CA LYS A 358 -20.01 35.21 -1.19
C LYS A 358 -20.45 34.12 -0.23
N GLU A 359 -21.12 34.52 0.85
CA GLU A 359 -21.60 33.60 1.89
C GLU A 359 -22.57 32.56 1.32
N LYS A 360 -23.50 32.97 0.45
CA LYS A 360 -24.45 32.05 -0.18
C LYS A 360 -23.76 30.97 -1.00
N ARG A 361 -22.77 31.33 -1.85
CA ARG A 361 -22.03 30.35 -2.66
C ARG A 361 -21.19 29.44 -1.78
N ARG A 362 -20.46 30.01 -0.82
CA ARG A 362 -19.66 29.27 0.17
C ARG A 362 -20.52 28.22 0.88
N ASN A 363 -21.65 28.63 1.45
CA ASN A 363 -22.55 27.74 2.20
C ASN A 363 -23.22 26.71 1.29
N THR A 364 -23.53 27.06 0.03
CA THR A 364 -24.07 26.10 -0.95
C THR A 364 -23.06 25.00 -1.25
N VAL A 365 -21.79 25.34 -1.52
CA VAL A 365 -20.76 24.34 -1.81
C VAL A 365 -20.40 23.52 -0.58
N ALA A 366 -20.13 24.17 0.56
CA ALA A 366 -19.78 23.47 1.80
C ALA A 366 -20.90 22.50 2.26
N LYS A 367 -22.17 22.82 1.98
CA LYS A 367 -23.31 21.94 2.26
C LYS A 367 -23.30 20.64 1.44
N HIS A 368 -22.68 20.65 0.26
CA HIS A 368 -22.71 19.56 -0.71
C HIS A 368 -21.35 18.87 -0.90
N LEU A 369 -20.36 19.15 -0.05
CA LEU A 369 -19.11 18.43 0.06
C LEU A 369 -19.11 17.62 1.36
N LEU A 370 -18.43 16.46 1.40
CA LEU A 370 -18.13 15.80 2.67
C LEU A 370 -17.28 16.75 3.53
N THR A 371 -17.69 16.95 4.79
CA THR A 371 -17.06 17.93 5.68
C THR A 371 -15.91 17.27 6.44
N PRO A 372 -14.64 17.70 6.25
CA PRO A 372 -13.53 17.24 7.09
C PRO A 372 -13.75 17.69 8.54
N LEU A 373 -13.89 16.73 9.45
CA LEU A 373 -14.05 16.98 10.88
C LEU A 373 -12.73 16.90 11.63
N ASP A 374 -11.91 15.90 11.31
CA ASP A 374 -10.55 15.74 11.83
C ASP A 374 -9.63 15.21 10.74
N HIS A 375 -8.33 15.45 10.89
CA HIS A 375 -7.32 14.95 9.96
C HIS A 375 -5.93 14.98 10.62
N CYS A 376 -5.03 14.10 10.24
CA CYS A 376 -3.65 14.18 10.67
C CYS A 376 -2.73 13.47 9.69
N ARG A 377 -1.48 13.92 9.64
CA ARG A 377 -0.38 13.01 9.31
C ARG A 377 -0.13 12.15 10.56
N VAL A 378 -0.08 10.84 10.38
CA VAL A 378 0.12 9.91 11.49
C VAL A 378 1.51 10.16 12.07
N LYS A 379 1.62 10.13 13.39
CA LYS A 379 2.90 10.35 14.07
C LYS A 379 3.46 9.06 14.65
N VAL A 380 4.74 8.82 14.44
CA VAL A 380 5.51 7.72 15.04
C VAL A 380 6.34 8.28 16.19
N SER A 381 6.38 7.54 17.30
CA SER A 381 7.03 7.97 18.55
C SER A 381 6.57 9.36 19.02
N GLY A 382 5.34 9.75 18.66
CA GLY A 382 4.71 11.03 19.02
C GLY A 382 5.27 12.28 18.34
N ILE A 383 6.34 12.17 17.54
CA ILE A 383 7.13 13.33 17.09
C ILE A 383 7.12 13.45 15.57
N ALA A 384 7.54 12.40 14.84
CA ALA A 384 7.76 12.47 13.40
C ALA A 384 6.54 12.04 12.60
N ASP A 385 6.26 12.73 11.49
CA ASP A 385 5.28 12.29 10.49
C ASP A 385 5.71 10.94 9.92
N ASP A 386 4.81 9.97 9.93
CA ASP A 386 5.05 8.63 9.44
C ASP A 386 5.26 8.65 7.91
N ASP A 387 6.52 8.61 7.50
CA ASP A 387 6.98 8.74 6.13
C ASP A 387 7.81 7.52 5.72
N THR A 388 7.58 7.05 4.48
CA THR A 388 8.23 5.84 3.96
C THR A 388 9.75 5.98 3.85
N ASN A 389 10.27 7.18 3.63
CA ASN A 389 11.71 7.42 3.51
C ASN A 389 12.29 7.97 4.81
N LEU A 390 11.73 9.08 5.30
CA LEU A 390 12.32 9.82 6.42
C LEU A 390 12.25 9.05 7.73
N VAL A 391 11.18 8.27 7.94
CA VAL A 391 10.98 7.51 9.19
C VAL A 391 11.27 6.02 9.00
N ILE A 392 10.63 5.37 8.02
CA ILE A 392 10.77 3.92 7.83
C ILE A 392 12.16 3.53 7.32
N LEU A 393 12.73 4.31 6.39
CA LEU A 393 14.09 4.10 5.86
C LEU A 393 15.13 5.06 6.47
N ARG A 394 14.78 5.77 7.56
CA ARG A 394 15.65 6.72 8.29
C ARG A 394 16.49 7.60 7.37
N ASP A 395 15.81 8.24 6.42
CA ASP A 395 16.40 9.19 5.47
C ASP A 395 17.54 8.59 4.61
N TYR A 396 17.42 7.30 4.26
CA TYR A 396 18.32 6.68 3.31
C TYR A 396 18.16 7.29 1.91
N ASP A 397 19.28 7.71 1.32
CA ASP A 397 19.32 8.22 -0.05
C ASP A 397 19.17 7.08 -1.05
N MET A 398 17.93 6.90 -1.53
CA MET A 398 17.58 5.87 -2.51
C MET A 398 18.32 6.00 -3.85
N ASN A 399 18.97 7.13 -4.14
CA ASN A 399 19.83 7.26 -5.33
C ASN A 399 21.10 6.41 -5.24
N LYS A 400 21.50 5.99 -4.03
CA LYS A 400 22.64 5.09 -3.80
C LYS A 400 22.29 3.61 -3.97
N ALA A 401 21.00 3.29 -4.03
CA ALA A 401 20.56 1.91 -4.21
C ALA A 401 20.84 1.40 -5.62
N ARG A 402 21.26 0.14 -5.72
CA ARG A 402 21.38 -0.56 -7.00
C ARG A 402 20.01 -1.09 -7.43
N THR A 403 19.70 -0.98 -8.72
CA THR A 403 18.54 -1.64 -9.32
C THR A 403 18.85 -3.10 -9.64
N VAL A 404 18.02 -4.03 -9.16
CA VAL A 404 18.15 -5.48 -9.42
C VAL A 404 16.78 -6.08 -9.78
N ALA A 405 16.77 -7.15 -10.57
CA ALA A 405 15.53 -7.88 -10.86
C ALA A 405 14.98 -8.52 -9.57
N LEU A 406 13.65 -8.44 -9.38
CA LEU A 406 12.95 -9.06 -8.25
C LEU A 406 13.10 -10.59 -8.30
N ILE A 407 12.89 -11.18 -9.48
CA ILE A 407 13.10 -12.60 -9.79
C ILE A 407 14.14 -12.67 -10.90
N SER A 408 15.18 -13.48 -10.72
CA SER A 408 16.19 -13.69 -11.76
C SER A 408 15.60 -14.60 -12.85
N PRO A 409 15.81 -14.35 -14.15
CA PRO A 409 15.45 -15.32 -15.18
C PRO A 409 16.27 -16.59 -14.97
N SER A 410 15.61 -17.75 -14.91
CA SER A 410 16.30 -19.03 -14.78
C SER A 410 17.28 -19.23 -15.95
N LYS A 411 18.51 -19.67 -15.65
CA LYS A 411 19.45 -20.11 -16.68
C LYS A 411 18.91 -21.40 -17.31
N SER A 412 18.12 -21.29 -18.38
CA SER A 412 17.74 -22.47 -19.14
C SER A 412 19.00 -23.10 -19.75
N ASN A 413 19.33 -24.32 -19.33
CA ASN A 413 20.31 -25.15 -20.05
C ASN A 413 19.91 -25.23 -21.54
N PRO A 414 20.87 -25.14 -22.48
CA PRO A 414 20.53 -25.18 -23.90
C PRO A 414 19.83 -26.50 -24.23
N PRO A 415 18.69 -26.48 -24.94
CA PRO A 415 17.96 -27.70 -25.27
C PRO A 415 18.84 -28.61 -26.13
N LYS A 416 18.98 -29.87 -25.71
CA LYS A 416 19.59 -30.93 -26.51
C LYS A 416 18.84 -31.03 -27.85
N LYS A 417 19.58 -30.94 -28.95
CA LYS A 417 19.10 -31.09 -30.32
C LYS A 417 18.37 -32.43 -30.50
N GLN A 418 17.06 -32.40 -30.70
CA GLN A 418 16.33 -33.41 -31.48
C GLN A 418 15.25 -32.73 -32.34
N SER A 419 14.99 -33.36 -33.48
CA SER A 419 14.59 -32.84 -34.79
C SER A 419 13.13 -32.37 -34.97
N VAL A 420 13.00 -31.28 -35.75
CA VAL A 420 12.03 -30.92 -36.81
C VAL A 420 10.56 -31.33 -36.65
N GLY A 421 9.70 -30.31 -36.49
CA GLY A 421 8.26 -30.35 -36.77
C GLY A 421 7.68 -28.93 -36.84
N PHE A 422 7.23 -28.50 -38.02
CA PHE A 422 6.79 -27.16 -38.39
C PHE A 422 5.63 -26.60 -37.54
N SER A 423 5.74 -25.38 -37.01
CA SER A 423 4.60 -24.46 -36.86
C SER A 423 5.05 -22.99 -36.68
N PHE A 424 4.57 -22.16 -37.60
CA PHE A 424 4.47 -20.69 -37.68
C PHE A 424 5.23 -19.81 -36.68
N SER A 425 6.19 -19.04 -37.21
CA SER A 425 6.92 -17.96 -36.57
C SER A 425 6.01 -16.77 -36.20
N VAL A 426 5.89 -16.49 -34.91
CA VAL A 426 5.48 -15.18 -34.37
C VAL A 426 6.69 -14.24 -34.46
N PRO A 427 6.55 -12.95 -34.87
CA PRO A 427 7.70 -12.07 -35.00
C PRO A 427 8.35 -11.84 -33.63
N GLN A 428 9.61 -12.25 -33.54
CA GLN A 428 10.49 -12.01 -32.40
C GLN A 428 10.64 -10.49 -32.22
N ARG A 429 10.13 -9.94 -31.12
CA ARG A 429 10.44 -8.57 -30.71
C ARG A 429 11.96 -8.51 -30.50
N VAL A 430 12.63 -7.86 -31.44
CA VAL A 430 14.03 -7.45 -31.29
C VAL A 430 14.10 -6.57 -30.06
N VAL A 431 14.66 -7.10 -28.97
CA VAL A 431 14.99 -6.34 -27.76
C VAL A 431 16.15 -5.44 -28.14
N HIS A 432 15.85 -4.19 -28.48
CA HIS A 432 16.89 -3.17 -28.49
C HIS A 432 17.35 -2.98 -27.04
N ASN A 433 18.55 -3.49 -26.75
CA ASN A 433 19.32 -3.14 -25.56
C ASN A 433 19.67 -1.65 -25.61
N SER A 434 18.75 -0.79 -25.20
CA SER A 434 19.09 0.53 -24.71
C SER A 434 19.05 0.48 -23.19
N LEU A 435 20.22 0.44 -22.57
CA LEU A 435 20.42 0.74 -21.15
C LEU A 435 20.04 2.21 -20.90
N GLN A 436 18.75 2.51 -20.92
CA GLN A 436 18.24 3.67 -20.19
C GLN A 436 18.04 3.17 -18.76
N GLU A 437 18.77 3.76 -17.81
CA GLU A 437 18.56 3.59 -16.39
C GLU A 437 17.09 3.91 -16.08
N THR A 438 16.23 2.88 -16.05
CA THR A 438 14.89 2.99 -15.50
C THR A 438 15.06 3.08 -14.00
N LYS A 439 15.36 4.29 -13.53
CA LYS A 439 15.38 4.62 -12.10
C LYS A 439 14.01 4.22 -11.55
N ILE A 440 13.97 3.17 -10.72
CA ILE A 440 12.73 2.76 -10.06
C ILE A 440 12.25 3.99 -9.30
N PRO A 441 11.06 4.55 -9.61
CA PRO A 441 10.58 5.73 -8.91
C PRO A 441 10.42 5.36 -7.44
N ASN A 442 11.25 5.95 -6.58
CA ASN A 442 11.00 5.92 -5.15
C ASN A 442 9.84 6.87 -4.87
N ASP A 443 8.65 6.31 -4.68
CA ASP A 443 7.43 7.07 -4.50
C ASP A 443 7.25 7.38 -3.01
N GLN A 444 7.95 8.43 -2.55
CA GLN A 444 7.91 8.86 -1.15
C GLN A 444 6.47 9.19 -0.76
N ARG A 445 6.01 8.57 0.32
CA ARG A 445 4.65 8.70 0.83
C ARG A 445 4.65 8.94 2.34
N TYR A 446 3.63 9.64 2.81
CA TYR A 446 3.36 9.79 4.23
C TYR A 446 1.96 9.25 4.59
N HIS A 447 1.82 8.72 5.79
CA HIS A 447 0.57 8.15 6.27
C HIS A 447 -0.36 9.28 6.73
N TYR A 448 -1.52 9.39 6.10
CA TYR A 448 -2.50 10.44 6.31
C TYR A 448 -3.87 9.85 6.66
N ARG A 449 -4.59 10.55 7.56
CA ARG A 449 -5.97 10.23 7.94
C ARG A 449 -6.84 11.46 7.85
N ILE A 450 -8.09 11.24 7.47
CA ILE A 450 -9.15 12.22 7.49
C ILE A 450 -10.45 11.56 7.98
N VAL A 451 -11.17 12.27 8.83
CA VAL A 451 -12.49 11.89 9.34
C VAL A 451 -13.50 12.86 8.79
N PHE A 452 -14.56 12.35 8.18
CA PHE A 452 -15.68 13.12 7.69
C PHE A 452 -16.85 13.09 8.68
N GLU A 453 -17.53 14.23 8.78
CA GLU A 453 -18.74 14.42 9.61
C GLU A 453 -19.86 13.47 9.15
N GLU A 454 -20.09 13.39 7.83
CA GLU A 454 -21.21 12.66 7.25
C GLU A 454 -20.90 11.18 6.97
N TYR A 455 -21.87 10.32 7.29
CA TYR A 455 -21.96 8.96 6.74
C TYR A 455 -23.15 8.90 5.78
N ALA A 456 -22.87 8.67 4.49
CA ALA A 456 -23.85 8.73 3.42
C ALA A 456 -23.78 7.50 2.51
N THR A 457 -24.88 7.21 1.81
CA THR A 457 -24.95 6.09 0.86
C THR A 457 -24.46 6.56 -0.50
N THR A 458 -23.61 5.79 -1.18
CA THR A 458 -23.18 6.13 -2.55
C THR A 458 -24.40 6.12 -3.49
N ILE A 459 -24.37 6.90 -4.57
CA ILE A 459 -25.45 6.82 -5.57
C ILE A 459 -25.46 5.47 -6.30
N TYR A 460 -24.33 4.75 -6.30
CA TYR A 460 -24.23 3.40 -6.84
C TYR A 460 -25.02 2.36 -6.01
N ASP A 461 -25.02 2.52 -4.68
CA ASP A 461 -25.70 1.63 -3.74
C ASP A 461 -27.14 2.07 -3.42
N GLU A 462 -27.48 3.33 -3.66
CA GLU A 462 -28.85 3.83 -3.50
C GLU A 462 -29.80 3.15 -4.50
N ARG A 463 -31.01 2.83 -4.03
CA ARG A 463 -32.03 2.13 -4.82
C ARG A 463 -33.28 2.99 -5.06
N ASN A 464 -33.44 4.07 -4.30
CA ASN A 464 -34.53 5.00 -4.50
C ASN A 464 -34.19 6.05 -5.56
N LEU A 465 -34.92 6.03 -6.68
CA LEU A 465 -34.71 6.94 -7.80
C LEU A 465 -34.86 8.43 -7.41
N ALA A 466 -35.81 8.77 -6.54
CA ALA A 466 -36.00 10.15 -6.09
C ALA A 466 -34.79 10.66 -5.30
N ASN A 467 -34.20 9.81 -4.44
CA ASN A 467 -32.98 10.13 -3.71
C ASN A 467 -31.79 10.33 -4.66
N ILE A 468 -31.65 9.45 -5.66
CA ILE A 468 -30.59 9.54 -6.67
C ILE A 468 -30.72 10.86 -7.45
N LEU A 469 -31.91 11.17 -7.97
CA LEU A 469 -32.16 12.40 -8.72
C LEU A 469 -31.93 13.65 -7.87
N LYS A 470 -32.35 13.63 -6.60
CA LYS A 470 -32.08 14.71 -5.64
C LYS A 470 -30.58 14.90 -5.43
N ALA A 471 -29.85 13.81 -5.23
CA ALA A 471 -28.41 13.87 -5.02
C ALA A 471 -27.68 14.44 -6.24
N ILE A 472 -28.04 13.97 -7.43
CA ILE A 472 -27.49 14.46 -8.71
C ILE A 472 -27.75 15.96 -8.89
N ALA A 473 -28.98 16.43 -8.62
CA ALA A 473 -29.33 17.85 -8.76
C ALA A 473 -28.50 18.74 -7.82
N ASP A 474 -28.34 18.34 -6.56
CA ASP A 474 -27.53 19.04 -5.56
C ASP A 474 -26.04 19.07 -5.94
N VAL A 475 -25.51 17.91 -6.33
CA VAL A 475 -24.11 17.76 -6.78
C VAL A 475 -23.83 18.64 -8.00
N LEU A 476 -24.74 18.67 -8.98
CA LEU A 476 -24.59 19.51 -10.18
C LEU A 476 -24.51 21.00 -9.83
N LEU A 477 -25.32 21.46 -8.88
CA LEU A 477 -25.27 22.84 -8.40
C LEU A 477 -23.91 23.16 -7.77
N ALA A 478 -23.41 22.28 -6.89
CA ALA A 478 -22.12 22.46 -6.24
C ALA A 478 -20.96 22.42 -7.26
N LEU A 479 -20.93 21.43 -8.16
CA LEU A 479 -19.91 21.31 -9.20
C LEU A 479 -19.86 22.53 -10.12
N ARG A 480 -21.01 23.14 -10.44
CA ARG A 480 -21.06 24.37 -11.23
C ARG A 480 -20.37 25.54 -10.52
N LEU A 481 -20.59 25.69 -9.21
CA LEU A 481 -19.96 26.74 -8.40
C LEU A 481 -18.45 26.48 -8.25
N ILE A 482 -18.05 25.24 -8.01
CA ILE A 482 -16.64 24.81 -7.95
C ILE A 482 -15.93 25.12 -9.28
N HIS A 483 -16.58 24.81 -10.41
CA HIS A 483 -16.05 25.11 -11.74
C HIS A 483 -15.94 26.61 -12.01
N PHE A 484 -16.90 27.42 -11.58
CA PHE A 484 -16.78 28.89 -11.67
C PHE A 484 -15.62 29.46 -10.85
N ALA A 485 -15.21 28.76 -9.78
CA ALA A 485 -14.02 29.07 -9.02
C ALA A 485 -12.72 28.55 -9.67
N GLY A 486 -12.80 27.99 -10.88
CA GLY A 486 -11.67 27.47 -11.64
C GLY A 486 -11.21 26.06 -11.21
N TRP A 487 -11.98 25.34 -10.40
CA TRP A 487 -11.65 24.00 -9.91
C TRP A 487 -12.40 22.91 -10.69
N VAL A 488 -11.73 21.77 -10.88
CA VAL A 488 -12.31 20.55 -11.47
C VAL A 488 -11.97 19.37 -10.58
N HIS A 489 -12.95 18.54 -10.26
CA HIS A 489 -12.78 17.37 -9.38
C HIS A 489 -11.92 16.25 -10.01
N ARG A 490 -12.05 16.03 -11.32
CA ARG A 490 -11.33 15.04 -12.14
C ARG A 490 -11.55 13.54 -11.81
N ASP A 491 -12.38 13.22 -10.83
CA ASP A 491 -12.66 11.82 -10.44
C ASP A 491 -14.14 11.62 -10.04
N ILE A 492 -15.05 12.13 -10.88
CA ILE A 492 -16.49 12.00 -10.65
C ILE A 492 -16.95 10.62 -11.12
N SER A 493 -17.50 9.83 -10.19
CA SER A 493 -18.05 8.51 -10.43
C SER A 493 -19.23 8.24 -9.50
N GLY A 494 -20.01 7.19 -9.77
CA GLY A 494 -21.09 6.77 -8.86
C GLY A 494 -20.62 6.37 -7.46
N GLY A 495 -19.33 6.06 -7.29
CA GLY A 495 -18.72 5.75 -5.99
C GLY A 495 -18.32 6.98 -5.17
N ASN A 496 -18.17 8.15 -5.81
CA ASN A 496 -17.71 9.40 -5.18
C ASN A 496 -18.85 10.43 -4.99
N LEU A 497 -20.08 10.06 -5.34
CA LEU A 497 -21.28 10.85 -5.13
C LEU A 497 -22.19 10.12 -4.14
N TYR A 498 -22.79 10.87 -3.22
CA TYR A 498 -23.54 10.29 -2.11
C TYR A 498 -24.88 10.98 -1.90
N TYR A 499 -25.83 10.24 -1.33
CA TYR A 499 -27.07 10.74 -0.76
C TYR A 499 -27.03 10.63 0.77
N HIS A 500 -27.20 11.77 1.44
CA HIS A 500 -27.22 11.86 2.90
C HIS A 500 -28.66 11.95 3.41
N LYS A 501 -29.17 10.82 3.90
CA LYS A 501 -30.58 10.64 4.29
C LYS A 501 -31.06 11.63 5.34
N GLU A 502 -30.29 11.86 6.41
CA GLU A 502 -30.73 12.72 7.53
C GLU A 502 -30.96 14.17 7.12
N ARG A 503 -30.15 14.68 6.18
CA ARG A 503 -30.27 16.05 5.68
C ARG A 503 -31.07 16.14 4.37
N ASN A 504 -31.38 15.00 3.75
CA ASN A 504 -32.00 14.89 2.43
C ASN A 504 -31.26 15.71 1.35
N ILE A 505 -29.94 15.48 1.22
CA ILE A 505 -29.07 16.20 0.28
C ILE A 505 -28.10 15.27 -0.46
N GLY A 506 -27.66 15.72 -1.64
CA GLY A 506 -26.50 15.15 -2.32
C GLY A 506 -25.17 15.68 -1.77
N LEU A 507 -24.15 14.82 -1.76
CA LEU A 507 -22.78 15.15 -1.35
C LEU A 507 -21.78 14.66 -2.40
N ILE A 508 -20.66 15.37 -2.50
CA ILE A 508 -19.48 15.00 -3.29
C ILE A 508 -18.36 14.65 -2.30
N GLY A 509 -17.70 13.52 -2.53
CA GLY A 509 -16.50 13.12 -1.78
C GLY A 509 -15.32 12.85 -2.71
N ASP A 510 -14.19 12.51 -2.11
CA ASP A 510 -12.94 12.16 -2.79
C ASP A 510 -12.30 13.29 -3.60
N LEU A 511 -11.97 14.39 -2.92
CA LEU A 511 -11.41 15.60 -3.53
C LEU A 511 -9.91 15.46 -3.86
N GLU A 512 -9.29 14.30 -3.63
CA GLU A 512 -7.84 14.08 -3.73
C GLU A 512 -7.25 14.32 -5.14
N TYR A 513 -8.09 14.26 -6.18
CA TYR A 513 -7.71 14.57 -7.55
C TYR A 513 -8.16 15.96 -8.00
N ALA A 514 -8.88 16.74 -7.18
CA ALA A 514 -9.34 18.04 -7.59
C ALA A 514 -8.17 19.00 -7.85
N LYS A 515 -8.30 19.82 -8.89
CA LYS A 515 -7.24 20.73 -9.34
C LYS A 515 -7.82 21.97 -10.00
N LYS A 516 -7.06 23.05 -9.98
CA LYS A 516 -7.34 24.22 -10.81
C LYS A 516 -7.16 23.90 -12.31
N VAL A 517 -7.99 24.50 -13.16
CA VAL A 517 -7.99 24.29 -14.62
C VAL A 517 -6.69 24.73 -15.29
N ASP A 518 -6.02 25.74 -14.74
CA ASP A 518 -4.79 26.35 -15.25
C ASP A 518 -3.50 25.72 -14.69
N ASP A 519 -3.60 24.77 -13.76
CA ASP A 519 -2.44 24.17 -13.12
C ASP A 519 -1.80 23.10 -14.02
N GLN A 520 -0.55 23.34 -14.44
CA GLN A 520 0.21 22.50 -15.38
C GLN A 520 0.98 21.32 -14.73
N LEU A 521 0.95 21.15 -13.41
CA LEU A 521 1.63 20.01 -12.75
C LEU A 521 1.02 18.65 -13.18
N HIS A 522 1.82 17.79 -13.78
CA HIS A 522 1.42 16.44 -14.19
C HIS A 522 1.87 15.40 -13.14
N HIS A 523 0.95 14.57 -12.64
CA HIS A 523 1.30 13.40 -11.82
C HIS A 523 1.16 12.12 -12.65
N ASN A 524 2.02 11.12 -12.38
CA ASN A 524 2.21 9.91 -13.20
C ASN A 524 1.08 8.87 -13.16
N VAL A 525 0.01 9.09 -12.37
CA VAL A 525 -1.18 8.22 -12.38
C VAL A 525 -2.34 9.00 -12.99
N ARG A 526 -2.67 8.67 -14.25
CA ARG A 526 -3.84 9.20 -14.96
C ARG A 526 -4.93 8.15 -15.00
N THR A 527 -5.94 8.28 -14.15
CA THR A 527 -7.22 7.55 -14.28
C THR A 527 -8.21 8.37 -15.12
N VAL A 528 -7.78 8.93 -16.24
CA VAL A 528 -8.67 9.70 -17.12
C VAL A 528 -8.44 9.29 -18.56
N CYS A 529 -9.50 8.81 -19.20
CA CYS A 529 -9.53 8.53 -20.64
C CYS A 529 -9.18 9.83 -21.42
N PRO A 530 -8.29 9.81 -22.42
CA PRO A 530 -7.76 11.01 -23.09
C PRO A 530 -8.81 11.97 -23.68
N LEU A 531 -10.05 11.50 -23.91
CA LEU A 531 -11.18 12.29 -24.40
C LEU A 531 -11.65 13.40 -23.43
N PHE A 532 -11.20 13.43 -22.17
CA PHE A 532 -11.79 14.23 -21.09
C PHE A 532 -10.93 15.37 -20.54
N ILE A 533 -9.75 15.61 -21.11
CA ILE A 533 -8.82 16.68 -20.66
C ILE A 533 -9.40 18.10 -20.94
N ARG A 534 -10.46 18.23 -21.74
CA ARG A 534 -11.02 19.53 -22.20
C ARG A 534 -12.54 19.67 -22.16
N ARG A 535 -13.29 18.78 -21.48
CA ARG A 535 -14.76 18.86 -21.43
C ARG A 535 -15.27 19.26 -20.03
N PRO A 536 -16.33 20.07 -19.92
CA PRO A 536 -16.89 20.45 -18.63
C PRO A 536 -17.30 19.20 -17.82
N THR A 537 -17.09 19.22 -16.50
CA THR A 537 -17.39 18.11 -15.57
C THR A 537 -18.82 17.58 -15.69
N ILE A 538 -19.74 18.42 -16.17
CA ILE A 538 -21.13 18.08 -16.48
C ILE A 538 -21.23 16.99 -17.58
N THR A 539 -20.37 17.02 -18.60
CA THR A 539 -20.35 15.99 -19.65
C THR A 539 -19.90 14.64 -19.11
N VAL A 540 -18.96 14.62 -18.15
CA VAL A 540 -18.51 13.39 -17.48
C VAL A 540 -19.63 12.77 -16.65
N LEU A 541 -20.40 13.60 -15.93
CA LEU A 541 -21.57 13.15 -15.16
C LEU A 541 -22.67 12.55 -16.06
N ILE A 542 -22.95 13.17 -17.21
CA ILE A 542 -23.92 12.65 -18.18
C ILE A 542 -23.45 11.30 -18.75
N CYS A 543 -22.17 11.14 -19.05
CA CYS A 543 -21.62 9.88 -19.55
C CYS A 543 -21.53 8.76 -18.49
N HIS A 544 -21.19 9.09 -17.23
CA HIS A 544 -20.97 8.08 -16.19
C HIS A 544 -22.22 7.75 -15.36
N VAL A 545 -23.13 8.71 -15.20
CA VAL A 545 -24.35 8.56 -14.38
C VAL A 545 -25.60 8.52 -15.25
N GLY A 546 -25.66 9.34 -16.31
CA GLY A 546 -26.80 9.36 -17.24
C GLY A 546 -26.92 8.07 -18.07
N TYR A 547 -25.84 7.62 -18.70
CA TYR A 547 -25.88 6.46 -19.61
C TYR A 547 -26.38 5.15 -18.96
N PRO A 548 -25.95 4.79 -17.73
CA PRO A 548 -26.48 3.62 -17.03
C PRO A 548 -27.94 3.77 -16.57
N LEU A 549 -28.34 4.98 -16.14
CA LEU A 549 -29.72 5.25 -15.69
C LEU A 549 -30.75 5.17 -16.85
N PHE A 550 -30.36 5.52 -18.08
CA PHE A 550 -31.24 5.42 -19.24
C PHE A 550 -31.26 4.02 -19.88
N HIS A 551 -30.19 3.23 -19.78
CA HIS A 551 -30.15 1.86 -20.32
C HIS A 551 -30.67 0.77 -19.36
N GLY A 552 -30.74 1.03 -18.06
CA GLY A 552 -31.30 0.10 -17.07
C GLY A 552 -32.83 -0.04 -17.08
N VAL A 553 -33.54 0.73 -17.89
CA VAL A 553 -35.02 0.70 -18.00
C VAL A 553 -35.48 -0.16 -19.20
N GLY A 554 -34.56 -0.67 -20.02
CA GLY A 554 -34.88 -1.41 -21.25
C GLY A 554 -34.92 -2.94 -21.15
N SER A 555 -34.58 -3.55 -19.99
CA SER A 555 -34.43 -5.01 -19.87
C SER A 555 -35.41 -5.69 -18.91
N THR A 556 -36.55 -5.04 -18.62
CA THR A 556 -37.70 -5.67 -17.96
C THR A 556 -39.00 -5.30 -18.68
N PHE A 557 -39.06 -5.54 -19.98
CA PHE A 557 -40.29 -5.85 -20.73
C PHE A 557 -39.85 -6.56 -22.01
N GLY A 558 -40.01 -7.88 -22.01
CA GLY A 558 -39.60 -8.81 -23.05
C GLY A 558 -39.76 -10.23 -22.54
#